data_AF-A0A351A2K2-F1
#
_entry.id   AF-A0A351A2K2-F1
#
_cell.length_a   1.000
_cell.length_b   1.000
_cell.length_c   1.000
_cell.angle_alpha   90.00
_cell.angle_beta   90.00
_cell.angle_gamma   90.00
#
_symmetry.space_group_name_H-M   'P 1'
#
loop_
_entity.id
_entity.type
_entity.pdbx_description
1 polymer ?
#
loop_
_entity_poly.entity_id
_entity_poly.type
_entity_poly.pdbx_seq_one_letter_code
_entity_poly.pdbx_strand_id
1 'polypeptide(L)'
;MATRRAVHLAATRTNRYNRAMLYDLARPLLFSLDAENAHEFALHALHYAGKLLPAGTPEPATPVEVMGLSFPNRIGLAAGLDKNGEAIDGLARMGFGFIEIGTVTPRAQPG
;
A
#
# COMPACT_ATOMS: atom_id res chain seq x y z
N MET A 1 -23.53 -28.03 -1.67
CA MET A 1 -23.32 -26.82 -0.81
C MET A 1 -22.05 -26.90 0.07
N ALA A 2 -21.49 -28.08 0.36
CA ALA A 2 -20.30 -28.24 1.22
C ALA A 2 -18.93 -27.94 0.55
N THR A 3 -18.84 -28.07 -0.78
CA THR A 3 -17.57 -27.95 -1.53
C THR A 3 -17.06 -26.51 -1.67
N ARG A 4 -17.94 -25.50 -1.72
CA ARG A 4 -17.51 -24.08 -1.81
C ARG A 4 -16.88 -23.56 -0.51
N ARG A 5 -17.31 -24.04 0.65
CA ARG A 5 -16.73 -23.65 1.96
C ARG A 5 -15.32 -24.21 2.14
N ALA A 6 -15.06 -25.44 1.71
CA ALA A 6 -13.73 -26.05 1.80
C ALA A 6 -12.70 -25.36 0.90
N VAL A 7 -13.08 -24.99 -0.33
CA VAL A 7 -12.20 -24.26 -1.27
C VAL A 7 -11.89 -22.84 -0.77
N HIS A 8 -12.87 -22.13 -0.21
CA HIS A 8 -12.66 -20.79 0.35
C HIS A 8 -11.76 -20.83 1.61
N LEU A 9 -11.92 -21.83 2.48
CA LEU A 9 -11.11 -22.01 3.69
C LEU A 9 -9.66 -22.40 3.37
N ALA A 10 -9.44 -23.22 2.34
CA ALA A 10 -8.10 -23.57 1.86
C ALA A 10 -7.39 -22.36 1.24
N ALA A 11 -8.08 -21.58 0.40
CA ALA A 11 -7.52 -20.38 -0.23
C ALA A 11 -7.18 -19.28 0.79
N THR A 12 -8.01 -19.07 1.81
CA THR A 12 -7.71 -18.11 2.89
C THR A 12 -6.55 -18.57 3.78
N ARG A 13 -6.38 -19.88 3.99
CA ARG A 13 -5.19 -20.44 4.67
C ARG A 13 -3.91 -20.17 3.86
N THR A 14 -3.88 -20.54 2.58
CA THR A 14 -2.70 -20.36 1.71
C THR A 14 -2.31 -18.89 1.58
N ASN A 15 -3.29 -17.98 1.48
CA ASN A 15 -3.03 -16.54 1.39
C ASN A 15 -2.39 -15.96 2.67
N ARG A 16 -2.80 -16.42 3.86
CA ARG A 16 -2.14 -16.00 5.12
C ARG A 16 -0.70 -16.49 5.21
N TYR A 17 -0.42 -17.73 4.79
CA TYR A 17 0.95 -18.26 4.78
C TYR A 17 1.86 -17.50 3.82
N ASN A 18 1.39 -17.16 2.62
CA ASN A 18 2.18 -16.41 1.64
C ASN A 18 2.48 -14.97 2.10
N ARG A 19 1.52 -14.32 2.78
CA ARG A 19 1.73 -12.99 3.36
C ARG A 19 2.74 -13.01 4.50
N ALA A 20 2.67 -14.02 5.36
CA ALA A 20 3.67 -14.22 6.43
C ALA A 20 5.06 -14.43 5.82
N MET A 21 5.21 -15.35 4.87
CA MET A 21 6.48 -15.62 4.17
C MET A 21 7.08 -14.38 3.49
N LEU A 22 6.26 -13.58 2.78
CA LEU A 22 6.75 -12.37 2.12
C LEU A 22 7.23 -11.33 3.14
N TYR A 23 6.46 -11.11 4.21
CA TYR A 23 6.82 -10.17 5.26
C TYR A 23 8.07 -10.63 6.03
N ASP A 24 8.16 -11.93 6.32
CA ASP A 24 9.29 -12.53 7.03
C ASP A 24 10.60 -12.44 6.22
N LEU A 25 10.53 -12.34 4.89
CA LEU A 25 11.68 -12.08 4.02
C LEU A 25 11.95 -10.58 3.85
N ALA A 26 10.92 -9.77 3.62
CA ALA A 26 11.07 -8.33 3.38
C ALA A 26 11.56 -7.58 4.61
N ARG A 27 11.08 -7.94 5.81
CA ARG A 27 11.44 -7.29 7.07
C ARG A 27 12.95 -7.32 7.36
N PRO A 28 13.64 -8.48 7.43
CA PRO A 28 15.08 -8.48 7.72
C PRO A 28 15.89 -7.75 6.64
N LEU A 29 15.48 -7.84 5.37
CA LEU A 29 16.13 -7.10 4.28
C LEU A 29 16.02 -5.59 4.49
N LEU A 30 14.81 -5.06 4.66
CA LEU A 30 14.59 -3.62 4.85
C LEU A 30 15.27 -3.09 6.12
N PHE A 31 15.30 -3.88 7.19
CA PHE A 31 15.93 -3.48 8.46
C PHE A 31 17.46 -3.61 8.44
N SER A 32 18.03 -4.21 7.40
CA SER A 32 19.49 -4.22 7.17
C SER A 32 20.00 -2.99 6.43
N LEU A 33 19.10 -2.21 5.80
CA LEU A 33 19.40 -0.94 5.14
C LEU A 33 19.29 0.21 6.15
N ASP A 34 19.98 1.32 5.89
CA ASP A 34 19.63 2.57 6.58
C ASP A 34 18.24 3.05 6.15
N ALA A 35 17.64 3.91 6.97
CA ALA A 35 16.24 4.30 6.83
C ALA A 35 15.94 4.97 5.48
N GLU A 36 16.87 5.77 4.95
CA GLU A 36 16.67 6.48 3.68
C GLU A 36 16.71 5.50 2.51
N ASN A 37 17.73 4.63 2.47
CA ASN A 37 17.81 3.60 1.44
C ASN A 37 16.63 2.62 1.49
N ALA A 38 16.15 2.25 2.69
CA ALA A 38 14.96 1.43 2.85
C ALA A 38 13.71 2.12 2.30
N HIS A 39 13.59 3.43 2.54
CA HIS A 39 12.49 4.26 2.06
C HIS A 39 12.49 4.38 0.52
N GLU A 40 13.62 4.77 -0.08
CA GLU A 40 13.76 4.87 -1.54
C GLU A 40 13.52 3.52 -2.22
N PHE A 41 14.07 2.43 -1.67
CA PHE A 41 13.83 1.09 -2.19
C PHE A 41 12.35 0.73 -2.17
N ALA A 42 11.64 1.00 -1.07
CA ALA A 42 10.22 0.73 -0.95
C ALA A 42 9.39 1.56 -1.95
N LEU A 43 9.70 2.85 -2.13
CA LEU A 43 9.03 3.72 -3.10
C LEU A 43 9.25 3.25 -4.54
N HIS A 44 10.49 2.90 -4.92
CA HIS A 44 10.78 2.37 -6.25
C HIS A 44 10.07 1.03 -6.50
N ALA A 45 10.12 0.11 -5.53
CA ALA A 45 9.40 -1.16 -5.64
C ALA A 45 7.91 -0.93 -5.85
N LEU A 46 7.33 0.05 -5.16
CA LEU A 46 5.92 0.38 -5.27
C LEU A 46 5.56 1.08 -6.58
N HIS A 47 6.43 1.97 -7.08
CA HIS A 47 6.31 2.58 -8.41
C HIS A 47 6.21 1.51 -9.50
N TYR A 48 7.11 0.52 -9.48
CA TYR A 48 7.07 -0.58 -10.44
C TYR A 48 5.88 -1.51 -10.20
N ALA A 49 5.54 -1.80 -8.95
CA ALA A 49 4.37 -2.61 -8.62
C ALA A 49 3.07 -2.00 -9.16
N GLY A 50 2.91 -0.67 -9.07
CA GLY A 50 1.75 0.05 -9.61
C GLY A 50 1.59 -0.13 -11.13
N LYS A 51 2.71 -0.22 -11.85
CA LYS A 51 2.75 -0.43 -13.31
C LYS A 51 2.56 -1.88 -13.73
N LEU A 52 3.11 -2.82 -12.95
CA LEU A 52 3.25 -4.22 -13.37
C LEU A 52 2.20 -5.16 -12.78
N LEU A 53 1.64 -4.82 -11.61
CA LEU A 53 0.69 -5.70 -10.91
C LEU A 53 -0.76 -5.26 -11.13
N PRO A 54 -1.70 -6.21 -11.29
CA PRO A 54 -3.12 -5.87 -11.33
C PRO A 54 -3.56 -5.24 -10.00
N ALA A 55 -4.59 -4.39 -10.04
CA ALA A 55 -5.17 -3.83 -8.83
C ALA A 55 -5.80 -4.95 -7.99
N GLY A 56 -5.59 -4.91 -6.68
CA GLY A 56 -6.29 -5.79 -5.76
C GLY A 56 -7.79 -5.50 -5.74
N THR A 57 -8.59 -6.48 -5.34
CA THR A 57 -10.00 -6.23 -5.03
C THR A 57 -10.07 -5.56 -3.67
N PRO A 58 -10.64 -4.35 -3.55
CA PRO A 58 -10.79 -3.69 -2.26
C PRO A 58 -11.71 -4.50 -1.35
N GLU A 59 -11.35 -4.57 -0.07
CA GLU A 59 -12.22 -5.16 0.94
C GLU A 59 -13.48 -4.30 1.11
N PRO A 60 -14.66 -4.90 1.38
CA PRO A 60 -15.87 -4.16 1.64
C PRO A 60 -15.68 -3.19 2.80
N ALA A 61 -15.97 -1.91 2.56
CA ALA A 61 -15.89 -0.85 3.57
C ALA A 61 -17.13 0.05 3.47
N THR A 62 -17.40 0.80 4.54
CA THR A 62 -18.47 1.81 4.56
C THR A 62 -17.88 3.16 4.17
N PRO A 63 -18.35 3.77 3.07
CA PRO A 63 -17.91 5.10 2.68
C PRO A 63 -18.20 6.16 3.76
N VAL A 64 -17.42 7.23 3.76
CA VAL A 64 -17.62 8.38 4.66
C VAL A 64 -17.47 9.69 3.89
N GLU A 65 -18.30 10.66 4.24
CA GLU A 65 -18.21 12.03 3.71
C GLU A 65 -17.46 12.91 4.71
N VAL A 66 -16.41 13.60 4.25
CA VAL A 66 -15.66 14.57 5.05
C VAL A 66 -15.31 15.76 4.16
N MET A 67 -15.56 16.99 4.63
CA MET A 67 -15.29 18.22 3.87
C MET A 67 -15.94 18.25 2.47
N GLY A 68 -17.07 17.54 2.28
CA GLY A 68 -17.75 17.43 0.99
C GLY A 68 -17.12 16.45 -0.01
N LEU A 69 -16.17 15.63 0.45
CA LEU A 69 -15.53 14.57 -0.32
C LEU A 69 -15.97 13.19 0.18
N SER A 70 -16.22 12.28 -0.75
CA SER A 70 -16.53 10.88 -0.49
C SER A 70 -15.27 10.04 -0.44
N PHE A 71 -15.01 9.39 0.70
CA PHE A 71 -13.91 8.45 0.87
C PHE A 71 -14.45 7.03 0.93
N PRO A 72 -13.88 6.06 0.18
CA PRO A 72 -14.40 4.70 0.12
C PRO A 72 -14.19 3.94 1.44
N ASN A 73 -13.25 4.38 2.28
CA ASN A 73 -13.01 3.87 3.62
C ASN A 73 -12.34 4.94 4.51
N ARG A 74 -12.11 4.60 5.78
CA ARG A 74 -11.61 5.52 6.83
C ARG A 74 -10.10 5.48 7.05
N ILE A 75 -9.35 4.76 6.21
CA ILE A 75 -7.90 4.58 6.34
C ILE A 75 -7.21 5.36 5.24
N GLY A 76 -6.45 6.38 5.62
CA GLY A 76 -5.64 7.17 4.70
C GLY A 76 -4.16 6.93 4.87
N LEU A 77 -3.42 7.29 3.83
CA LEU A 77 -1.97 7.44 3.89
C LEU A 77 -1.61 8.91 4.11
N ALA A 78 -0.89 9.19 5.18
CA ALA A 78 -0.43 10.53 5.52
C ALA A 78 0.73 11.01 4.62
N ALA A 79 0.91 12.34 4.56
CA ALA A 79 2.06 12.96 3.91
C ALA A 79 3.39 12.52 4.53
N GLY A 80 4.47 12.72 3.78
CA GLY A 80 5.83 12.39 4.16
C GLY A 80 6.30 11.04 3.63
N LEU A 81 5.39 10.14 3.22
CA LEU A 81 5.79 8.89 2.56
C LEU A 81 6.20 9.12 1.10
N ASP A 82 5.36 9.79 0.32
CA ASP A 82 5.68 10.11 -1.08
C ASP A 82 5.73 11.62 -1.23
N LYS A 83 6.94 12.18 -1.09
CA LYS A 83 7.14 13.63 -1.09
C LYS A 83 6.96 14.23 -2.48
N ASN A 84 7.27 13.45 -3.52
CA ASN A 84 7.38 13.91 -4.90
C ASN A 84 6.27 13.34 -5.81
N GLY A 85 5.42 12.45 -5.31
CA GLY A 85 4.36 11.81 -6.09
C GLY A 85 4.87 10.69 -7.01
N GLU A 86 5.95 10.01 -6.63
CA GLU A 86 6.63 9.01 -7.46
C GLU A 86 5.90 7.66 -7.49
N ALA A 87 5.17 7.30 -6.43
CA ALA A 87 4.60 5.96 -6.24
C ALA A 87 3.07 5.96 -6.11
N ILE A 88 2.39 7.05 -6.49
CA ILE A 88 0.94 7.24 -6.35
C ILE A 88 0.13 6.04 -6.84
N ASP A 89 0.41 5.53 -8.05
CA ASP A 89 -0.34 4.41 -8.63
C ASP A 89 -0.18 3.12 -7.81
N GLY A 90 1.01 2.87 -7.28
CA GLY A 90 1.27 1.72 -6.43
C GLY A 90 0.60 1.87 -5.06
N LEU A 91 0.68 3.06 -4.47
CA LEU A 91 0.02 3.40 -3.19
C LEU A 91 -1.50 3.29 -3.30
N ALA A 92 -2.09 3.78 -4.39
CA ALA A 92 -3.54 3.76 -4.62
C ALA A 92 -4.08 2.31 -4.69
N ARG A 93 -3.25 1.36 -5.13
CA ARG A 93 -3.59 -0.06 -5.19
C ARG A 93 -3.54 -0.77 -3.83
N MET A 94 -3.01 -0.13 -2.78
CA MET A 94 -2.94 -0.71 -1.44
C MET A 94 -4.27 -0.66 -0.67
N GLY A 95 -5.29 0.00 -1.22
CA GLY A 95 -6.64 0.05 -0.63
C GLY A 95 -6.87 1.20 0.35
N PHE A 96 -5.98 2.19 0.38
CA PHE A 96 -6.23 3.43 1.12
C PHE A 96 -7.45 4.15 0.57
N GLY A 97 -8.25 4.75 1.46
CA GLY A 97 -9.36 5.62 1.08
C GLY A 97 -8.91 6.97 0.52
N PHE A 98 -7.71 7.42 0.91
CA PHE A 98 -7.05 8.59 0.36
C PHE A 98 -5.53 8.53 0.57
N ILE A 99 -4.82 9.33 -0.21
CA ILE A 99 -3.36 9.49 -0.13
C ILE A 99 -3.06 10.99 -0.06
N GLU A 100 -2.24 11.37 0.91
CA GLU A 100 -1.70 12.72 1.02
C GLU A 100 -0.23 12.71 0.57
N ILE A 101 0.08 13.53 -0.44
CA ILE A 101 1.41 13.65 -1.06
C ILE A 101 2.14 14.84 -0.43
N GLY A 102 3.46 14.78 -0.40
CA GLY A 102 4.32 15.87 0.05
C GLY A 102 5.01 15.55 1.37
N THR A 103 5.39 16.54 2.17
CA THR A 103 5.12 17.98 1.99
C THR A 103 5.96 18.58 0.87
N VAL A 104 5.32 19.39 0.02
CA VAL A 104 6.01 20.12 -1.06
C VAL A 104 6.32 21.55 -0.63
N THR A 105 7.49 22.05 -1.01
CA THR A 105 7.89 23.45 -0.83
C THR A 105 7.82 24.19 -2.17
N PRO A 106 7.51 25.51 -2.20
CA PRO A 106 7.42 26.26 -3.46
C PRO A 106 8.70 26.24 -4.30
N ARG A 107 9.85 26.01 -3.66
CA ARG A 107 11.15 25.82 -4.31
C ARG A 107 11.72 24.47 -3.89
N ALA A 108 12.40 23.80 -4.81
CA ALA A 108 13.18 22.61 -4.47
C ALA A 108 14.24 22.97 -3.42
N GLN A 109 14.37 22.12 -2.41
CA GLN A 109 15.34 22.28 -1.34
C GLN A 109 16.03 20.93 -1.10
N PRO A 110 17.34 20.92 -0.83
CA PRO A 110 17.96 19.74 -0.23
C PRO A 110 17.34 19.53 1.15
N GLY A 111 16.97 18.29 1.46
CA GLY A 111 16.35 17.88 2.71
C GLY A 111 16.59 16.41 2.95
#